data_AF-A0A3S4GF36-F1
#
_entry.id   AF-A0A3S4GF36-F1
#
_cell.length_a   1.000
_cell.length_b   1.000
_cell.length_c   1.000
_cell.angle_alpha   90.00
_cell.angle_beta   90.00
_cell.angle_gamma   90.00
#
_symmetry.space_group_name_H-M   'P 1'
#
loop_
_entity.id
_entity.type
_entity.pdbx_description
1 polymer ?
#
loop_
_entity_poly.entity_id
_entity_poly.type
_entity_poly.pdbx_seq_one_letter_code
_entity_poly.pdbx_strand_id
1 'polypeptide(L)' 'MQQLNSYLSGRWLYGQGQAREIRHALTGEPLYQVCSEGLPLADSLRYAREQGAARWRR' A
#
# COMPACT_ATOMS: atom_id res chain seq x y z
N MET A 1 6.87 11.76 -12.26
CA MET A 1 6.15 10.49 -12.00
C MET A 1 5.41 10.59 -10.69
N GLN A 2 4.20 10.03 -10.58
CA GLN A 2 3.37 10.12 -9.38
C GLN A 2 3.58 8.90 -8.46
N GLN A 3 3.64 9.14 -7.14
CA GLN A 3 3.73 8.09 -6.13
C GLN A 3 2.35 7.47 -5.87
N LEU A 4 2.27 6.15 -5.98
CA LEU A 4 1.07 5.39 -5.62
C LEU A 4 1.13 4.97 -4.15
N ASN A 5 0.34 5.65 -3.32
CA ASN A 5 0.29 5.40 -1.88
C ASN A 5 -0.51 4.14 -1.56
N SER A 6 -0.03 3.40 -0.56
CA SER A 6 -0.75 2.29 0.06
C SER A 6 -1.61 2.80 1.21
N TYR A 7 -2.86 2.35 1.31
CA TYR A 7 -3.71 2.66 2.45
C TYR A 7 -3.64 1.56 3.50
N LEU A 8 -3.14 1.87 4.69
CA LEU A 8 -2.97 0.91 5.78
C LEU A 8 -3.47 1.52 7.09
N SER A 9 -4.24 0.75 7.88
CA SER A 9 -4.67 1.15 9.23
C SER A 9 -5.24 2.58 9.34
N GLY A 10 -6.06 2.99 8.37
CA GLY A 10 -6.72 4.29 8.38
C GLY A 10 -5.92 5.45 7.79
N ARG A 11 -4.75 5.20 7.20
CA ARG A 11 -3.85 6.25 6.68
C ARG A 11 -3.25 5.90 5.32
N TRP A 12 -2.99 6.93 4.52
CA TRP A 12 -2.22 6.84 3.27
C TRP A 12 -0.72 6.89 3.58
N LEU A 13 0.02 5.90 3.12
CA LEU A 13 1.45 5.74 3.36
C LEU A 13 2.20 5.44 2.06
N TYR A 14 3.46 5.86 2.00
CA TYR A 14 4.39 5.47 0.96
C TYR A 14 5.62 4.82 1.60
N GLY A 15 6.16 3.78 0.95
CA GLY A 15 7.37 3.12 1.43
C GLY A 15 8.63 4.00 1.28
N GLN A 16 9.67 3.67 2.04
CA GLN A 16 10.91 4.47 2.13
C GLN A 16 12.08 3.87 1.34
N GLY A 17 11.84 2.77 0.62
CA GLY A 17 12.85 1.98 -0.05
C GLY A 17 12.86 2.14 -1.57
N GLN A 18 13.32 1.10 -2.26
CA GLN A 18 13.43 1.16 -3.72
C GLN A 18 12.04 1.05 -4.37
N ALA A 19 11.61 2.16 -4.99
CA ALA A 19 10.34 2.20 -5.69
C ALA A 19 10.37 1.39 -7.00
N ARG A 20 9.27 0.71 -7.29
CA ARG A 20 9.02 0.00 -8.56
C ARG A 20 8.15 0.83 -9.47
N GLU A 21 8.48 0.86 -10.76
CA GLU A 21 7.66 1.53 -11.77
C GLU A 21 6.45 0.68 -12.17
N ILE A 22 5.30 1.35 -12.31
CA ILE A 22 4.10 0.83 -12.97
C ILE A 22 4.03 1.48 -14.35
N ARG A 23 4.02 0.64 -15.38
CA ARG A 23 3.99 1.06 -16.79
C ARG A 23 2.62 0.83 -17.38
N HIS A 24 2.24 1.68 -18.33
CA HIS A 24 1.04 1.52 -19.12
C HIS A 24 1.14 0.23 -19.94
N ALA A 25 0.15 -0.66 -19.81
CA ALA A 25 0.22 -2.00 -20.36
C ALA A 25 0.29 -2.05 -21.90
N LEU A 26 -0.22 -1.03 -22.58
CA LEU A 26 -0.26 -0.97 -24.05
C LEU A 26 0.89 -0.16 -24.66
N THR A 27 1.32 0.92 -24.01
CA THR A 27 2.33 1.85 -24.57
C THR A 27 3.70 1.68 -23.92
N GLY A 28 3.79 0.98 -22.78
CA GLY A 28 5.04 0.81 -22.03
C GLY A 28 5.50 2.07 -21.28
N GLU A 29 4.78 3.18 -21.41
CA GLU A 29 5.11 4.45 -20.77
C GLU A 29 4.98 4.35 -19.24
N PRO A 30 5.91 4.94 -18.48
CA PRO A 30 5.84 4.90 -17.03
C PRO A 30 4.75 5.84 -16.48
N LEU A 31 3.85 5.30 -15.67
CA LEU A 31 2.71 6.03 -15.10
C LEU A 31 2.95 6.39 -13.64
N TYR A 32 3.30 5.40 -12.82
CA TYR A 32 3.39 5.52 -11.37
C TYR A 32 4.63 4.86 -10.81
N GLN A 33 4.94 5.20 -9.56
CA GLN A 33 5.92 4.49 -8.75
C GLN A 33 5.27 3.99 -7.46
N VAL A 34 5.47 2.71 -7.15
CA VAL A 34 4.94 2.07 -5.93
C VAL A 34 6.09 1.60 -5.05
N CYS A 35 5.96 1.79 -3.74
CA CYS A 35 6.91 1.29 -2.76
C CYS A 35 6.19 0.80 -1.52
N SER A 36 6.53 -0.40 -1.05
CA SER A 36 6.02 -0.99 0.20
C SER A 36 7.09 -1.24 1.25
N GLU A 37 8.37 -1.05 0.92
CA GLU A 37 9.47 -1.19 1.88
C GLU A 37 9.33 -0.19 3.03
N GLY A 38 9.55 -0.69 4.26
CA GLY A 38 9.42 0.10 5.48
C GLY A 38 7.98 0.38 5.93
N LEU A 39 6.96 -0.11 5.21
CA LEU A 39 5.58 0.00 5.68
C LEU A 39 5.34 -0.91 6.91
N PRO A 40 4.53 -0.47 7.89
CA PRO A 40 4.33 -1.20 9.15
C PRO A 40 3.33 -2.37 8.97
N LEU A 41 3.74 -3.41 8.24
CA LEU A 41 2.87 -4.53 7.86
C LEU A 41 2.41 -5.38 9.05
N ALA A 42 3.25 -5.54 10.08
CA ALA A 42 2.86 -6.25 11.29
C ALA A 42 1.72 -5.52 12.03
N ASP A 43 1.81 -4.20 12.12
CA ASP A 43 0.77 -3.36 12.73
C ASP A 43 -0.49 -3.30 11.89
N SER A 44 -0.36 -3.31 10.56
CA SER A 44 -1.53 -3.33 9.67
C SER A 44 -2.30 -4.65 9.78
N LEU A 45 -1.60 -5.77 9.92
CA LEU A 45 -2.23 -7.07 10.16
C LEU A 45 -2.95 -7.12 11.52
N ARG A 46 -2.32 -6.62 12.58
CA ARG A 46 -2.94 -6.50 13.91
C ARG A 46 -4.19 -5.64 13.86
N TYR A 47 -4.10 -4.46 13.25
CA TYR A 47 -5.24 -3.55 13.06
C TYR A 47 -6.40 -4.22 12.33
N ALA A 48 -6.12 -4.96 11.24
CA ALA A 48 -7.14 -5.66 10.48
C ALA A 48 -7.84 -6.76 11.30
N ARG A 49 -7.11 -7.46 12.17
CA ARG A 49 -7.68 -8.47 13.08
C ARG A 49 -8.57 -7.86 14.16
N GLU A 50 -8.09 -6.78 14.79
CA GLU A 50 -8.79 -6.16 15.91
C GLU A 50 -10.01 -5.35 15.46
N GLN A 51 -9.89 -4.58 14.37
CA GLN A 51 -10.96 -3.67 13.94
C GLN A 51 -11.76 -4.21 12.75
N GLY A 52 -11.08 -4.85 11.80
CA GLY A 52 -11.73 -5.45 10.63
C GLY A 52 -12.52 -6.69 11.02
N ALA A 53 -11.84 -7.73 11.50
CA ALA A 53 -12.48 -9.02 11.79
C ALA A 53 -13.51 -8.94 12.93
N ALA A 54 -13.31 -8.08 13.93
CA ALA A 54 -14.32 -7.88 14.99
C ALA A 54 -15.63 -7.30 14.45
N ARG A 55 -15.60 -6.54 13.34
CA ARG A 55 -16.79 -5.93 12.74
C ARG A 55 -17.66 -6.92 11.97
N TRP A 56 -17.09 -8.02 11.48
CA TRP A 56 -17.77 -9.01 10.63
C TRP A 56 -18.12 -10.32 11.34
N ARG A 57 -17.87 -10.43 12.66
CA ARG A 57 -18.22 -11.61 13.48
C ARG A 57 -19.61 -11.51 14.14
N ARG A 58 -20.54 -10.77 13.54
CA ARG A 58 -21.95 -10.67 13.95
C ARG A 58 -22.84 -11.15 12.81
#